data_AF-A0A958L833-F1
#
_entry.id   AF-A0A958L833-F1
#
_cell.length_a   1.000
_cell.length_b   1.000
_cell.length_c   1.000
_cell.angle_alpha   90.00
_cell.angle_beta   90.00
_cell.angle_gamma   90.00
#
_symmetry.space_group_name_H-M   'P 1'
#
loop_
_entity.id
_entity.type
_entity.pdbx_description
1 polymer ?
#
loop_
_entity_poly.entity_id
_entity_poly.type
_entity_poly.pdbx_seq_one_letter_code
_entity_poly.pdbx_strand_id
1 'polypeptide(L)' 'MFQQQRETNVELDGLYGIILEQVEKPLIELSLKAWKGNQVKTAKMLGINRNTLKKKIDTYKIKVRNKPISI' A
#
# COMPACT_ATOMS: atom_id res chain seq x y z
N MET A 1 19.21 20.22 -36.66
CA MET A 1 17.89 20.10 -36.00
C MET A 1 18.05 19.10 -34.87
N PHE A 2 18.62 19.54 -33.75
CA PHE A 2 18.74 18.70 -32.55
C PHE A 2 17.47 18.92 -31.74
N GLN A 3 16.69 17.86 -31.56
CA GLN A 3 15.52 17.88 -30.70
C GLN A 3 15.94 18.38 -29.33
N GLN A 4 15.41 19.55 -28.94
CA GLN A 4 15.37 19.99 -27.55
C GLN A 4 14.81 18.84 -26.74
N GLN A 5 15.67 18.19 -25.95
CA GLN A 5 15.21 17.34 -24.87
C GLN A 5 14.40 18.27 -23.97
N ARG A 6 13.07 18.13 -24.03
CA ARG A 6 12.19 18.78 -23.07
C ARG A 6 12.54 18.15 -21.73
N GLU A 7 13.39 18.82 -20.97
CA GLU A 7 13.49 18.58 -19.54
C GLU A 7 12.09 18.82 -19.00
N THR A 8 11.34 17.74 -18.79
CA THR A 8 10.15 17.78 -17.96
C THR A 8 10.62 18.16 -16.57
N ASN A 9 10.70 19.47 -16.32
CA ASN A 9 10.72 20.03 -14.98
C ASN A 9 9.34 19.79 -14.39
N VAL A 10 9.05 18.52 -14.10
CA VAL A 10 7.94 18.17 -13.24
C VAL A 10 8.41 18.63 -11.88
N GLU A 11 7.72 19.58 -11.27
CA GLU A 11 7.87 19.79 -9.83
C GLU A 11 7.47 18.46 -9.17
N LEU A 12 8.46 17.62 -8.89
CA LEU A 12 8.32 16.29 -8.28
C LEU A 12 8.10 16.42 -6.78
N ASP A 13 7.41 17.49 -6.35
CA ASP A 13 7.11 17.69 -4.95
C ASP A 13 6.17 16.58 -4.51
N GLY A 14 6.58 15.82 -3.48
CA GLY A 14 5.85 14.63 -3.04
C GLY A 14 6.05 13.36 -3.87
N LEU A 15 7.04 13.28 -4.78
CA LEU A 15 7.37 12.04 -5.51
C LEU A 15 7.62 10.86 -4.56
N TYR A 16 8.27 11.11 -3.42
CA TYR A 16 8.47 10.08 -2.39
C TYR A 16 7.13 9.46 -1.94
N GLY A 17 6.11 10.29 -1.70
CA GLY A 17 4.78 9.82 -1.30
C GLY A 17 4.10 8.99 -2.39
N ILE A 18 4.22 9.43 -3.65
CA ILE A 18 3.69 8.73 -4.82
C ILE A 18 4.33 7.33 -4.93
N ILE A 19 5.66 7.26 -4.92
CA ILE A 19 6.37 5.98 -5.03
C ILE A 19 6.08 5.09 -3.82
N LEU A 20 6.04 5.66 -2.61
CA LEU A 20 5.74 4.91 -1.40
C LEU A 20 4.35 4.28 -1.47
N GLU A 21 3.31 5.02 -1.88
CA GLU A 21 1.96 4.47 -2.05
C GLU A 21 1.92 3.36 -3.10
N GLN A 22 2.58 3.56 -4.24
CA GLN A 22 2.62 2.59 -5.34
C GLN A 22 3.30 1.27 -4.95
N VAL A 23 4.23 1.30 -3.99
CA VAL A 23 4.92 0.11 -3.48
C VAL A 23 4.18 -0.49 -2.28
N GLU A 24 3.76 0.32 -1.31
CA GLU A 24 3.15 -0.16 -0.07
C GLU A 24 1.77 -0.78 -0.30
N LYS A 25 0.94 -0.19 -1.17
CA LYS A 25 -0.41 -0.69 -1.44
C LYS A 25 -0.41 -2.14 -1.94
N PRO A 26 0.30 -2.53 -3.02
CA PRO A 26 0.32 -3.91 -3.48
C PRO A 26 0.98 -4.85 -2.46
N LEU A 27 2.00 -4.40 -1.73
CA LEU A 27 2.62 -5.19 -0.66
C LEU A 27 1.59 -5.59 0.41
N ILE A 28 0.78 -4.63 0.88
CA ILE A 28 -0.24 -4.86 1.90
C ILE A 28 -1.37 -5.74 1.36
N GLU A 29 -1.83 -5.50 0.13
CA GLU A 29 -2.88 -6.31 -0.51
C GLU A 29 -2.48 -7.79 -0.65
N LEU A 30 -1.26 -8.04 -1.15
CA LEU A 30 -0.72 -9.40 -1.29
C LEU A 30 -0.55 -10.09 0.06
N SER A 31 -0.06 -9.36 1.06
CA SER A 31 0.15 -9.90 2.41
C SER A 31 -1.19 -10.25 3.08
N LEU A 32 -2.20 -9.38 2.96
CA LEU A 32 -3.55 -9.67 3.45
C LEU A 32 -4.17 -10.86 2.71
N LYS A 33 -3.97 -10.99 1.40
CA LYS A 33 -4.44 -12.13 0.62
C LYS A 33 -3.80 -13.43 1.10
N ALA A 34 -2.50 -13.44 1.38
CA ALA A 34 -1.78 -14.61 1.89
C ALA A 34 -2.34 -15.09 3.24
N TRP A 35 -2.75 -14.17 4.12
CA TRP A 35 -3.31 -14.48 5.44
C TRP A 35 -4.84 -14.43 5.51
N LYS A 36 -5.54 -14.52 4.37
CA LYS A 36 -7.01 -14.52 4.28
C LYS A 36 -7.69 -13.35 5.02
N GLY A 37 -7.07 -12.16 4.97
CA GLY A 37 -7.56 -10.95 5.64
C GLY A 37 -7.24 -10.84 7.13
N ASN A 38 -6.50 -11.80 7.71
CA ASN A 38 -6.10 -11.72 9.12
C ASN A 38 -5.03 -10.64 9.33
N GLN A 39 -5.46 -9.47 9.80
CA GLN A 39 -4.58 -8.32 10.01
C GLN A 39 -3.50 -8.56 11.07
N VAL A 40 -3.77 -9.36 12.11
CA VAL A 40 -2.78 -9.63 13.18
C VAL A 40 -1.62 -10.45 12.63
N LYS A 41 -1.92 -11.54 11.91
CA LYS A 41 -0.89 -12.37 11.26
C LYS A 41 -0.15 -11.61 10.16
N THR A 42 -0.87 -10.81 9.38
CA THR A 42 -0.28 -9.96 8.34
C THR A 42 0.68 -8.93 8.93
N ALA A 43 0.28 -8.21 9.98
CA ALA A 43 1.11 -7.21 10.65
C ALA A 43 2.37 -7.83 11.26
N LYS A 44 2.23 -9.01 11.88
CA LYS A 44 3.38 -9.77 12.40
C LYS A 44 4.36 -10.18 11.29
N MET A 45 3.84 -10.65 10.15
CA MET A 45 4.67 -11.02 9.00
C MET A 45 5.39 -9.81 8.37
N LEU A 46 4.70 -8.67 8.29
CA LEU A 46 5.27 -7.41 7.81
C LEU A 46 6.21 -6.73 8.84
N GLY A 47 6.27 -7.22 10.08
CA GLY A 47 7.08 -6.61 11.14
C GLY A 47 6.59 -5.25 11.62
N ILE A 48 5.30 -4.94 11.43
CA ILE A 48 4.70 -3.65 11.81
C ILE A 48 3.61 -3.83 12.87
N ASN A 49 3.30 -2.75 13.59
CA ASN A 49 2.17 -2.75 14.51
C ASN A 49 0.84 -2.94 13.74
N ARG A 50 -0.06 -3.78 14.25
CA ARG A 50 -1.41 -4.00 13.68
C ARG A 50 -2.22 -2.69 13.56
N ASN A 51 -2.04 -1.75 14.48
CA ASN A 51 -2.65 -0.42 14.41
C ASN A 51 -2.13 0.37 13.20
N THR A 52 -0.83 0.28 12.92
CA THR A 52 -0.21 0.90 11.74
C THR A 52 -0.72 0.24 10.46
N LEU A 53 -0.78 -1.10 10.42
CA LEU A 53 -1.37 -1.82 9.29
C LEU A 53 -2.82 -1.38 9.05
N LYS A 54 -3.64 -1.28 10.10
CA LYS A 54 -5.03 -0.81 9.99
C LYS A 54 -5.09 0.60 9.37
N LYS A 55 -4.29 1.54 9.89
CA LYS A 55 -4.21 2.91 9.34
C LYS A 55 -3.84 2.89 7.85
N LYS A 56 -2.83 2.11 7.44
CA LYS A 56 -2.42 2.00 6.03
C LYS A 56 -3.52 1.39 5.15
N ILE A 57 -4.25 0.37 5.64
CA ILE A 57 -5.41 -0.20 4.93
C ILE A 57 -6.48 0.87 4.69
N ASP A 58 -6.79 1.66 5.72
CA ASP A 58 -7.78 2.74 5.64
C ASP A 58 -7.31 3.85 4.67
N THR A 59 -6.05 4.28 4.77
CA THR A 59 -5.42 5.29 3.89
C THR A 59 -5.45 4.86 2.42
N TYR A 60 -5.03 3.63 2.12
CA TYR A 60 -4.98 3.12 0.74
C TYR A 60 -6.31 2.54 0.24
N LYS A 61 -7.37 2.61 1.07
CA LYS A 61 -8.72 2.10 0.80
C LYS A 61 -8.71 0.63 0.34
N ILE A 62 -7.89 -0.19 0.99
CA ILE A 62 -7.71 -1.60 0.65
C ILE A 62 -8.94 -2.41 1.09
N LYS A 63 -9.56 -3.13 0.15
CA LYS A 63 -10.72 -3.99 0.44
C LYS A 63 -10.27 -5.30 1.07
N VAL A 64 -10.32 -5.35 2.41
CA VAL A 64 -10.10 -6.61 3.14
C VAL A 64 -11.37 -7.46 3.02
N ARG A 65 -11.29 -8.60 2.33
CA ARG A 65 -12.38 -9.58 2.30
C ARG A 65 -12.50 -10.23 3.68
N ASN A 66 -13.24 -9.61 4.58
CA ASN A 66 -13.71 -10.25 5.80
C ASN A 66 -14.85 -11.18 5.40
N LYS A 67 -14.60 -12.49 5.41
CA LYS A 67 -15.71 -13.45 5.40
C LYS A 67 -16.44 -13.24 6.72
N PRO A 68 -17.75 -12.87 6.73
CA PRO A 68 -18.47 -12.79 7.98
C PRO A 68 -18.37 -14.15 8.67
N ILE A 69 -18.10 -14.14 9.97
CA ILE A 69 -18.20 -15.35 10.78
C ILE A 69 -19.69 -15.69 10.75
N SER A 70 -20.09 -16.62 9.88
CA SER A 70 -21.40 -17.26 9.99
C SER A 70 -21.37 -18.05 11.29
N ILE A 71 -22.00 -17.50 12.32
CA ILE A 71 -22.36 -18.19 13.55
C ILE A 71 -23.87 -18.43 13.48
#